data_AF-A0A7X6UK84-F1
#
_entry.id   AF-A0A7X6UK84-F1
#
_cell.length_a   1.000
_cell.length_b   1.000
_cell.length_c   1.000
_cell.angle_alpha   90.00
_cell.angle_beta   90.00
_cell.angle_gamma   90.00
#
_symmetry.space_group_name_H-M   'P 1'
#
loop_
_entity.id
_entity.type
_entity.pdbx_description
1 polymer ?
#
loop_
_entity_poly.entity_id
_entity_poly.type
_entity_poly.pdbx_seq_one_letter_code
_entity_poly.pdbx_strand_id
1 'polypeptide(L)' 'MGAQSIEKRGKSVNEAIKAALDELECEIDDAIIEIVEEPSKGLLGLIKKPAIVRVSRRD' A
#
# COMPACT_ATOMS: atom_id res chain seq x y z
N MET A 1 -16.52 15.21 -5.21
CA MET A 1 -16.16 13.90 -5.78
C MET A 1 -15.51 13.07 -4.69
N GLY A 2 -15.78 11.77 -4.60
CA GLY A 2 -15.13 10.93 -3.59
C GLY A 2 -13.63 10.85 -3.85
N ALA A 3 -12.81 11.04 -2.81
CA ALA A 3 -11.37 10.87 -2.91
C ALA A 3 -11.08 9.49 -3.53
N GLN A 4 -10.44 9.47 -4.70
CA GLN A 4 -10.07 8.22 -5.35
C GLN A 4 -8.92 7.61 -4.54
N SER A 5 -9.23 6.53 -3.83
CA SER A 5 -8.25 5.74 -3.08
C SER A 5 -8.21 4.33 -3.61
N ILE A 6 -7.01 3.77 -3.79
CA ILE A 6 -6.80 2.37 -4.15
C ILE A 6 -6.08 1.63 -3.04
N GLU A 7 -6.34 0.33 -2.92
CA GLU A 7 -5.62 -0.54 -2.01
C GLU A 7 -4.73 -1.51 -2.80
N LYS A 8 -3.46 -1.61 -2.40
CA LYS A 8 -2.52 -2.57 -2.98
C LYS A 8 -1.86 -3.41 -1.93
N ARG A 9 -1.55 -4.64 -2.36
CA ARG A 9 -0.84 -5.63 -1.57
C ARG A 9 0.55 -5.82 -2.15
N GLY A 10 1.54 -6.02 -1.28
CA GLY A 10 2.93 -6.26 -1.68
C GLY A 10 3.65 -7.11 -0.65
N LYS A 11 4.81 -7.66 -1.02
CA LYS A 11 5.63 -8.44 -0.07
C LYS A 11 6.17 -7.59 1.08
N SER A 12 6.30 -6.29 0.84
CA SER A 12 6.74 -5.26 1.78
C SER A 12 5.90 -4.00 1.58
N VAL A 13 5.87 -3.13 2.60
CA VAL A 13 5.17 -1.83 2.53
C VAL A 13 5.61 -1.03 1.30
N ASN A 14 6.92 -0.88 1.08
CA ASN A 14 7.46 -0.15 -0.08
C ASN A 14 7.02 -0.71 -1.44
N GLU A 15 6.89 -2.03 -1.55
CA GLU A 15 6.44 -2.68 -2.79
C GLU A 15 4.96 -2.36 -3.06
N ALA A 16 4.14 -2.43 -2.01
CA ALA A 16 2.72 -2.09 -2.08
C ALA A 16 2.51 -0.60 -2.40
N ILE A 17 3.32 0.28 -1.80
CA ILE A 17 3.30 1.74 -2.08
C ILE A 17 3.63 2.00 -3.54
N LYS A 18 4.74 1.44 -4.04
CA LYS A 18 5.13 1.62 -5.45
C LYS A 18 4.04 1.17 -6.40
N ALA A 19 3.46 -0.02 -6.17
CA ALA A 19 2.40 -0.55 -7.02
C ALA A 19 1.14 0.33 -6.99
N ALA A 20 0.84 0.96 -5.87
CA ALA A 20 -0.29 1.87 -5.76
C ALA A 20 -0.02 3.23 -6.42
N LEU A 21 1.17 3.80 -6.23
CA LEU A 21 1.55 5.06 -6.86
C LEU A 21 1.60 4.95 -8.39
N ASP A 22 2.11 3.83 -8.90
CA ASP A 22 2.17 3.53 -10.34
C ASP A 22 0.77 3.41 -10.95
N GLU A 23 -0.15 2.72 -10.28
CA GLU A 23 -1.54 2.58 -10.75
C GLU A 23 -2.35 3.87 -10.63
N LEU A 24 -2.07 4.70 -9.62
CA LEU A 24 -2.65 6.03 -9.50
C LEU A 24 -1.94 7.08 -10.34
N GLU A 25 -0.87 6.74 -11.06
CA GLU A 25 -0.03 7.67 -11.81
C GLU A 25 0.25 8.96 -11.02
N CYS A 26 0.71 8.82 -9.77
CA CYS A 26 0.96 9.94 -8.87
C CYS A 26 2.29 9.79 -8.14
N GLU A 27 2.85 10.92 -7.74
CA GLU A 27 4.09 10.95 -6.96
C GLU A 27 3.80 10.77 -5.47
N ILE A 28 4.81 10.33 -4.71
CA ILE A 28 4.69 10.09 -3.27
C ILE A 28 4.37 11.38 -2.49
N ASP A 29 4.85 12.53 -2.98
CA ASP A 29 4.61 13.84 -2.36
C ASP A 29 3.15 14.31 -2.51
N ASP A 30 2.50 13.90 -3.60
CA ASP A 30 1.10 14.22 -3.94
C ASP A 30 0.13 13.11 -3.51
N ALA A 31 0.61 12.12 -2.76
CA ALA A 31 -0.16 10.97 -2.32
C ALA A 31 -0.23 10.89 -0.79
N ILE A 32 -1.39 10.47 -0.30
CA ILE A 32 -1.61 10.09 1.09
C ILE A 32 -1.53 8.56 1.15
N ILE A 33 -0.56 8.06 1.89
CA ILE A 33 -0.29 6.63 2.07
C ILE A 33 -0.73 6.21 3.47
N GLU A 34 -1.63 5.24 3.54
CA GLU A 34 -2.09 4.62 4.77
C GLU A 34 -1.66 3.15 4.77
N ILE A 35 -0.99 2.69 5.83
CA ILE A 35 -0.64 1.27 5.98
C ILE A 35 -1.81 0.58 6.66
N VAL A 36 -2.53 -0.25 5.90
CA VAL A 36 -3.71 -1.00 6.38
C VAL A 36 -3.29 -2.27 7.10
N GLU A 37 -2.29 -2.98 6.57
CA GLU A 37 -1.72 -4.18 7.20
C GLU A 37 -0.20 -4.18 7.06
N GLU A 38 0.52 -4.34 8.17
CA GLU A 38 1.97 -4.50 8.14
C GLU A 38 2.36 -5.93 7.71
N PRO A 39 3.43 -6.08 6.91
CA PRO A 39 3.90 -7.39 6.51
C PRO A 39 4.39 -8.16 7.74
N SER A 40 3.77 -9.30 8.03
CA SER A 40 4.12 -10.11 9.20
C SER A 40 4.46 -11.54 8.80
N LYS A 41 5.43 -12.09 9.52
CA LYS A 41 5.77 -13.52 9.49
C LYS A 41 5.08 -14.16 10.68
N GLY A 42 4.20 -15.11 10.43
CA GLY A 42 3.55 -15.89 11.47
C GLY A 42 4.56 -16.70 12.29
N LEU A 43 4.11 -17.19 13.45
CA LEU A 43 4.90 -18.08 14.28
C LEU A 43 5.34 -19.30 13.43
N LEU A 44 6.65 -19.60 13.44
CA LEU A 44 7.34 -20.60 12.61
C LEU A 44 7.65 -20.20 11.15
N GLY A 45 7.25 -19.02 10.67
CA GLY A 45 7.64 -18.52 9.34
C GLY A 45 6.97 -19.22 8.15
N LEU A 46 6.00 -20.12 8.39
CA LEU A 46 5.24 -20.82 7.34
C LEU A 46 4.16 -19.95 6.71
N ILE A 47 3.61 -18.98 7.45
CA ILE A 47 2.56 -18.09 6.96
C ILE A 47 3.13 -16.68 6.86
N LYS A 48 3.13 -16.11 5.67
CA LYS A 48 3.50 -14.71 5.42
C LYS A 48 2.25 -13.94 5.06
N LYS A 49 1.95 -12.91 5.84
CA LYS A 49 0.92 -11.93 5.45
C LYS A 49 1.58 -10.84 4.62
N PRO A 50 1.01 -10.47 3.46
CA PRO A 50 1.52 -9.37 2.66
C PRO A 50 1.29 -8.03 3.38
N ALA A 51 2.08 -7.02 3.02
CA ALA A 51 1.73 -5.65 3.38
C ALA A 51 0.51 -5.22 2.57
N ILE A 52 -0.39 -4.46 3.18
CA ILE A 52 -1.51 -3.82 2.51
C ILE A 52 -1.44 -2.33 2.79
N VAL A 53 -1.48 -1.53 1.72
CA VAL A 53 -1.51 -0.07 1.81
C VAL A 53 -2.69 0.48 1.04
N ARG A 54 -3.25 1.57 1.52
CA ARG A 54 -4.21 2.40 0.80
C ARG A 54 -3.52 3.69 0.38
N VAL A 55 -3.64 4.04 -0.88
CA VAL A 55 -3.10 5.30 -1.41
C VAL A 55 -4.23 6.11 -1.99
N SER A 56 -4.23 7.41 -1.71
CA SER A 56 -5.16 8.38 -2.29
C SER A 56 -4.39 9.62 -2.75
N ARG A 57 -4.87 10.28 -3.81
CA ARG A 57 -4.29 11.56 -4.22
C ARG A 57 -4.65 12.65 -3.22
N ARG A 58 -3.70 13.53 -2.96
CA ARG A 58 -3.91 14.75 -2.19
C ARG A 58 -4.54 15.77 -3.14
N ASP A 59 -5.83 16.04 -2.96
CA ASP A 59 -6.56 17.12 -3.65
C ASP A 59 -6.11 18.52 -3.18
#